data_AF-A0A2D6ZMV7-F1
#
_entry.id   AF-A0A2D6ZMV7-F1
#
_cell.length_a   1.000
_cell.length_b   1.000
_cell.length_c   1.000
_cell.angle_alpha   90.00
_cell.angle_beta   90.00
_cell.angle_gamma   90.00
#
_symmetry.space_group_name_H-M   'P 1'
#
loop_
_entity.id
_entity.type
_entity.pdbx_description
1 polymer ?
#
loop_
_entity_poly.entity_id
_entity_poly.type
_entity_poly.pdbx_seq_one_letter_code
_entity_poly.pdbx_strand_id
1 'polypeptide(L)' 'MKLIKSIISKIDVTLFVIYGFLGFGSMYLASFIRSVTKLNFWAELLICFLIISPIYFLVRVLKKKYSN' A
#
# COMPACT_ATOMS: atom_id res chain seq x y z
N MET A 1 0.71 24.89 15.60
CA MET A 1 0.54 24.99 14.12
C MET A 1 1.84 25.01 13.31
N LYS A 2 2.94 25.64 13.74
CA LYS A 2 4.22 25.68 12.96
C LYS A 2 4.88 24.29 12.77
N LEU A 3 4.87 23.44 13.80
CA LEU A 3 5.43 22.08 13.75
C LEU A 3 4.71 21.17 12.74
N ILE A 4 3.38 21.20 12.74
CA ILE A 4 2.54 20.38 11.84
C ILE A 4 2.77 20.82 10.38
N LYS A 5 2.85 22.12 10.10
CA LYS A 5 3.17 22.64 8.75
C LYS A 5 4.54 22.19 8.25
N SER A 6 5.54 22.14 9.12
CA SER A 6 6.91 21.71 8.75
C SER A 6 7.01 20.20 8.48
N ILE A 7 6.18 19.39 9.13
CA ILE A 7 6.12 17.94 8.90
C ILE A 7 5.39 17.66 7.58
N ILE A 8 4.25 18.32 7.35
CA ILE A 8 3.47 18.16 6.12
C ILE A 8 4.26 18.62 4.89
N SER A 9 5.09 19.67 4.99
CA SER A 9 5.91 20.12 3.85
C SER A 9 7.03 19.15 3.45
N LYS A 10 7.33 18.14 4.27
CA LYS A 10 8.28 17.05 3.96
C LYS A 10 7.59 15.77 3.51
N ILE A 11 6.26 15.71 3.60
CA ILE A 11 5.49 14.56 3.17
C ILE A 11 5.19 14.73 1.69
N ASP A 12 5.65 13.77 0.88
CA ASP A 12 5.14 13.58 -0.47
C ASP A 12 3.67 13.17 -0.38
N VAL A 13 2.76 14.15 -0.48
CA VAL A 13 1.31 13.93 -0.38
C VAL A 13 0.86 12.86 -1.37
N THR A 14 1.46 12.82 -2.56
CA THR A 14 1.22 11.80 -3.57
C THR A 14 1.55 10.39 -3.07
N LEU A 15 2.71 10.18 -2.44
CA LEU A 15 3.07 8.88 -1.86
C LEU A 15 2.16 8.55 -0.68
N PHE A 16 1.84 9.53 0.15
CA PHE A 16 0.97 9.34 1.31
C PHE A 16 -0.42 8.83 0.89
N VAL A 17 -1.00 9.45 -0.14
CA VAL A 17 -2.28 9.02 -0.70
C VAL A 17 -2.16 7.63 -1.33
N ILE A 18 -1.13 7.37 -2.14
CA ILE A 18 -0.95 6.06 -2.78
C ILE A 18 -0.77 4.95 -1.73
N TYR A 19 0.06 5.16 -0.72
CA TYR A 19 0.26 4.17 0.35
C TYR A 19 -0.97 4.04 1.25
N GLY A 20 -1.73 5.12 1.48
CA GLY A 20 -3.01 5.06 2.18
C GLY A 20 -4.03 4.19 1.42
N PHE A 21 -4.16 4.40 0.11
CA PHE A 21 -4.99 3.56 -0.76
C PHE A 21 -4.48 2.11 -0.81
N LEU A 22 -3.17 1.90 -0.81
CA LEU A 22 -2.58 0.56 -0.79
C LEU A 22 -2.93 -0.18 0.52
N GLY A 23 -2.86 0.53 1.66
CA GLY A 23 -3.25 0.00 2.96
C GLY A 23 -4.73 -0.38 3.02
N PHE A 24 -5.62 0.53 2.60
CA PHE A 24 -7.06 0.23 2.50
C PHE A 24 -7.35 -0.92 1.52
N GLY A 25 -6.69 -0.90 0.36
CA GLY A 25 -6.79 -1.95 -0.65
C GLY A 25 -6.35 -3.31 -0.12
N SER A 26 -5.30 -3.36 0.71
CA SER A 26 -4.83 -4.61 1.33
C SER A 26 -5.82 -5.23 2.30
N MET A 27 -6.53 -4.42 3.09
CA MET A 27 -7.60 -4.90 3.99
C MET A 27 -8.76 -5.49 3.18
N TYR A 28 -9.15 -4.82 2.10
CA TYR A 28 -10.22 -5.30 1.23
C TYR A 28 -9.82 -6.59 0.51
N LEU A 29 -8.57 -6.65 0.02
CA LEU A 29 -8.01 -7.83 -0.64
C LEU A 29 -7.95 -9.03 0.31
N ALA A 30 -7.52 -8.81 1.56
CA ALA A 30 -7.50 -9.87 2.57
C ALA A 30 -8.92 -10.40 2.86
N SER A 31 -9.90 -9.50 3.01
CA SER A 31 -11.31 -9.87 3.20
C SER A 31 -11.87 -10.63 2.00
N PHE A 32 -11.52 -10.21 0.78
CA PHE A 32 -11.93 -10.86 -0.46
C PHE A 32 -11.34 -12.26 -0.61
N ILE A 33 -10.02 -12.40 -0.39
CA ILE A 33 -9.35 -13.71 -0.42
C ILE A 33 -9.99 -14.65 0.62
N ARG A 34 -10.28 -14.13 1.82
CA ARG A 34 -10.96 -14.91 2.86
C ARG A 34 -12.33 -15.41 2.46
N SER A 35 -13.09 -14.55 1.78
CA SER A 35 -14.42 -14.88 1.26
C SER A 35 -14.36 -15.96 0.17
N VAL A 36 -13.37 -15.90 -0.71
CA VAL A 36 -13.28 -16.77 -1.90
C VAL A 36 -12.60 -18.10 -1.62
N THR A 37 -11.52 -18.12 -0.84
CA THR A 37 -10.61 -19.27 -0.81
C THR A 37 -10.74 -20.16 0.44
N LYS A 38 -11.38 -19.70 1.52
CA LYS A 38 -11.47 -20.42 2.82
C LYS A 38 -10.13 -21.04 3.26
N LEU A 39 -9.02 -20.39 2.93
CA LEU A 39 -7.68 -20.89 3.20
C LEU A 39 -7.29 -20.68 4.66
N ASN A 40 -6.26 -21.40 5.09
CA ASN A 40 -5.64 -21.18 6.39
C ASN A 40 -5.00 -19.78 6.46
N PHE A 41 -5.02 -19.15 7.63
CA PHE A 41 -4.52 -17.78 7.84
C PHE A 41 -3.11 -17.54 7.26
N TRP A 42 -2.20 -18.51 7.39
CA TRP A 42 -0.85 -18.42 6.85
C TRP A 42 -0.79 -18.37 5.32
N ALA A 43 -1.66 -19.12 4.63
CA ALA A 43 -1.76 -19.10 3.17
C ALA A 43 -2.37 -17.78 2.68
N GLU A 44 -3.36 -17.26 3.41
CA GLU A 44 -3.97 -15.94 3.19
C GLU A 44 -2.91 -14.81 3.25
N LEU A 45 -2.06 -14.85 4.28
CA LEU A 45 -1.01 -13.86 4.50
C LEU A 45 0.07 -13.94 3.42
N LEU A 46 0.43 -15.15 2.99
CA LEU A 46 1.36 -15.38 1.88
C LEU A 46 0.84 -14.80 0.55
N ILE A 47 -0.43 -15.05 0.22
CA ILE A 47 -1.07 -14.52 -1.00
C ILE A 47 -1.15 -13.00 -0.95
N CYS A 48 -1.58 -12.43 0.17
CA CYS A 48 -1.59 -10.97 0.36
C CYS A 48 -0.18 -10.39 0.18
N PHE A 49 0.85 -11.00 0.77
CA PHE A 49 2.23 -10.54 0.62
C PHE A 49 2.71 -10.61 -0.83
N LEU A 50 2.37 -11.70 -1.54
CA LEU A 50 2.70 -11.89 -2.96
C LEU A 50 2.03 -10.87 -3.88
N ILE A 51 0.85 -10.37 -3.53
CA ILE A 51 0.13 -9.37 -4.34
C ILE A 51 0.58 -7.95 -3.98
N ILE A 52 0.74 -7.64 -2.69
CA ILE A 52 1.07 -6.28 -2.23
C ILE A 52 2.52 -5.91 -2.56
N SER A 53 3.45 -6.87 -2.44
CA SER A 53 4.88 -6.65 -2.69
C SER A 53 5.20 -6.12 -4.11
N PRO A 54 4.73 -6.74 -5.20
CA PRO A 54 4.98 -6.23 -6.55
C PRO A 54 4.30 -4.88 -6.79
N ILE A 55 3.11 -4.63 -6.24
CA ILE A 55 2.44 -3.34 -6.37
C ILE A 55 3.25 -2.24 -5.68
N TYR A 56 3.78 -2.52 -4.49
CA TYR A 56 4.66 -1.59 -3.76
C TYR A 56 5.93 -1.27 -4.56
N PHE A 57 6.55 -2.30 -5.16
CA PHE A 57 7.73 -2.11 -6.00
C PHE A 57 7.40 -1.28 -7.25
N LEU A 58 6.27 -1.55 -7.89
CA LEU A 58 5.82 -0.85 -9.09
C LEU A 58 5.53 0.62 -8.82
N VAL A 59 4.87 0.95 -7.70
CA VAL A 59 4.67 2.34 -7.26
C VAL A 59 6.01 3.05 -7.05
N ARG A 60 6.99 2.38 -6.44
CA ARG A 60 8.31 2.95 -6.20
C ARG A 60 9.08 3.21 -7.51
N VAL A 61 9.00 2.30 -8.47
CA VAL A 61 9.61 2.45 -9.80
C VAL A 61 8.93 3.58 -10.59
N LEU A 62 7.59 3.62 -10.59
CA LEU A 62 6.83 4.70 -11.25
C LEU A 62 7.16 6.05 -10.66
N LYS A 63 7.20 6.18 -9.33
CA LYS A 63 7.62 7.44 -8.70
C LYS A 63 9.01 7.87 -9.18
N LYS A 64 9.98 6.95 -9.20
CA LYS A 64 11.34 7.25 -9.67
C LYS A 64 11.38 7.70 -11.14
N LYS A 65 10.46 7.19 -11.97
CA LYS A 65 10.37 7.50 -13.40
C LYS A 65 9.65 8.82 -13.70
N TYR A 66 8.64 9.18 -12.92
CA TYR A 66 7.79 10.35 -13.16
C TYR A 66 8.10 11.56 -12.27
N SER A 67 8.89 11.39 -11.21
CA SER A 67 9.23 12.45 -10.25
C SER A 67 10.66 12.98 -10.40
N ASN A 68 11.34 12.65 -11.51
CA ASN A 68 12.67 13.12 -11.90
C ASN A 68 12.59 13.69 -13.31
#